data_AF-C8N862-F1
#
_entry.id   AF-C8N862-F1
#
_cell.length_a   1.000
_cell.length_b   1.000
_cell.length_c   1.000
_cell.angle_alpha   90.00
_cell.angle_beta   90.00
_cell.angle_gamma   90.00
#
_symmetry.space_group_name_H-M   'P 1'
#
loop_
_entity.id
_entity.type
_entity.pdbx_description
1 polymer ?
#
loop_
_entity_poly.entity_id
_entity_poly.type
_entity_poly.pdbx_seq_one_letter_code
_entity_poly.pdbx_strand_id
1 'polypeptide(L)'
;MKKHLLTLSCLLATATLYAAPYPRLDPNSLINGTPEHPPITVNIPALQNALGNLSMHAGDYPPQFDSDADRQQAINDLAPIAIVLDNMTENSAPPAGGKASEAHLASLLMSARLAWIGHNLDQPGYGEKAEAAYRQLLQYTPANRKADIQDEFGRFLASVGKAGEAVENLRAAYKNGNRMSAIPLAMALLAQDKRDESVKVLKEYTRANPNDPQAQEILGAIESGQIQVQNM
;
A
#
# COMPACT_ATOMS: atom_id res chain seq x y z
N MET A 1 3.80 -20.69 10.17
CA MET A 1 3.04 -19.47 10.51
C MET A 1 1.59 -19.76 10.22
N LYS A 2 0.71 -19.67 11.21
CA LYS A 2 -0.75 -19.81 10.99
C LYS A 2 -1.21 -18.60 10.17
N LYS A 3 -1.93 -18.83 9.09
CA LYS A 3 -2.53 -17.75 8.29
C LYS A 3 -3.91 -17.48 8.89
N HIS A 4 -4.17 -16.23 9.25
CA HIS A 4 -5.47 -15.81 9.79
C HIS A 4 -6.21 -15.05 8.70
N LEU A 5 -7.43 -15.48 8.38
CA LEU A 5 -8.32 -14.78 7.44
C LEU A 5 -9.45 -14.14 8.23
N LEU A 6 -9.68 -12.84 8.00
CA LEU A 6 -10.86 -12.15 8.51
C LEU A 6 -12.00 -12.36 7.52
N THR A 7 -13.05 -13.04 7.94
CA THR A 7 -14.26 -13.21 7.14
C THR A 7 -15.36 -12.33 7.72
N LEU A 8 -15.85 -11.39 6.91
CA LEU A 8 -17.03 -10.58 7.19
C LEU A 8 -18.27 -11.34 6.67
N SER A 9 -19.19 -11.70 7.56
CA SER A 9 -20.46 -12.33 7.15
C SER A 9 -21.45 -11.25 6.70
N CYS A 10 -21.42 -10.88 5.42
CA CYS A 10 -22.35 -9.90 4.85
C CYS A 10 -23.17 -10.51 3.69
N LEU A 11 -24.50 -10.58 3.86
CA LEU A 11 -25.47 -10.62 2.77
C LEU A 11 -25.52 -9.23 2.13
N LEU A 12 -24.55 -8.90 1.27
CA LEU A 12 -24.57 -7.69 0.45
C LEU A 12 -25.15 -8.05 -0.93
N ALA A 13 -26.23 -7.39 -1.31
CA ALA A 13 -26.68 -7.37 -2.70
C ALA A 13 -25.59 -6.66 -3.52
N THR A 14 -24.69 -7.43 -4.14
CA THR A 14 -23.62 -6.88 -4.97
C THR A 14 -24.22 -6.37 -6.26
N ALA A 15 -24.36 -5.05 -6.39
CA ALA A 15 -24.32 -4.45 -7.71
C ALA A 15 -22.94 -4.79 -8.29
N THR A 16 -22.90 -5.62 -9.33
CA THR A 16 -21.68 -5.89 -10.10
C THR A 16 -21.31 -4.59 -10.82
N LEU A 17 -20.52 -3.74 -10.15
CA LEU A 17 -19.75 -2.72 -10.86
C LEU A 17 -18.64 -3.46 -11.61
N TYR A 18 -18.69 -3.43 -12.94
CA TYR A 18 -17.57 -3.87 -13.76
C TYR A 18 -16.36 -2.97 -13.46
N ALA A 19 -15.18 -3.58 -13.33
CA ALA A 19 -13.94 -2.82 -13.20
C ALA A 19 -13.72 -1.98 -14.47
N ALA A 20 -13.05 -0.83 -14.33
CA ALA A 20 -12.68 -0.05 -15.49
C ALA A 20 -11.67 -0.83 -16.36
N PRO A 21 -11.65 -0.61 -17.69
CA PRO A 21 -10.60 -1.17 -18.53
C PRO A 21 -9.22 -0.63 -18.14
N TYR A 22 -8.20 -1.50 -18.14
CA TYR A 22 -6.84 -1.11 -17.81
C TYR A 22 -6.14 -0.44 -19.01
N PRO A 23 -5.67 0.82 -18.91
CA PRO A 23 -5.00 1.49 -20.00
C PRO A 23 -3.57 0.95 -20.17
N ARG A 24 -3.27 0.41 -21.36
CA ARG A 24 -1.93 -0.06 -21.71
C ARG A 24 -0.89 1.05 -21.62
N LEU A 25 0.22 0.77 -20.96
CA LEU A 25 1.39 1.65 -20.96
C LEU A 25 2.16 1.59 -22.28
N ASP A 26 2.54 2.75 -22.81
CA ASP A 26 3.68 2.86 -23.75
C ASP A 26 4.96 3.09 -22.95
N PRO A 27 5.91 2.14 -22.88
CA PRO A 27 7.13 2.31 -22.10
C PRO A 27 7.97 3.52 -22.50
N ASN A 28 7.93 3.93 -23.78
CA ASN A 28 8.68 5.10 -24.25
C ASN A 28 8.11 6.41 -23.68
N SER A 29 6.86 6.41 -23.23
CA SER A 29 6.24 7.58 -22.60
C SER A 29 6.84 7.92 -21.23
N LEU A 30 7.54 6.97 -20.59
CA LEU A 30 8.16 7.16 -19.26
C LEU A 30 9.42 8.03 -19.30
N ILE A 31 9.98 8.31 -20.47
CA ILE A 31 11.18 9.11 -20.65
C ILE A 31 10.95 10.25 -21.65
N ASN A 32 11.59 11.39 -21.41
CA ASN A 32 11.69 12.49 -22.36
C ASN A 32 13.06 12.48 -23.00
N GLY A 33 13.15 12.91 -24.26
CA GLY A 33 14.40 12.97 -25.00
C GLY A 33 14.82 11.60 -25.57
N THR A 34 15.90 11.62 -26.34
CA THR A 34 16.52 10.43 -26.95
C THR A 34 18.04 10.59 -26.90
N PRO A 35 18.84 9.53 -27.13
CA PRO A 35 20.28 9.68 -27.32
C PRO A 35 20.63 10.73 -28.39
N GLU A 36 19.81 10.84 -29.44
CA GLU A 36 19.94 11.81 -30.52
C GLU A 36 19.46 13.22 -30.12
N HIS A 37 18.57 13.34 -29.12
CA HIS A 37 18.00 14.59 -28.63
C HIS A 37 18.02 14.65 -27.09
N PRO A 38 19.20 14.87 -26.46
CA PRO A 38 19.32 15.00 -25.01
C PRO A 38 18.69 16.31 -24.48
N PRO A 39 18.36 16.41 -23.18
CA PRO A 39 18.65 15.44 -22.12
C PRO A 39 17.61 14.31 -22.03
N ILE A 40 18.08 13.09 -21.76
CA ILE A 40 17.20 11.97 -21.39
C ILE A 40 16.81 12.17 -19.92
N THR A 41 15.51 12.36 -19.66
CA THR A 41 14.98 12.59 -18.32
C THR A 41 13.73 11.77 -18.08
N VAL A 42 13.42 11.45 -16.82
CA VAL A 42 12.18 10.74 -16.50
C VAL A 42 10.98 11.66 -16.70
N ASN A 43 9.96 11.18 -17.40
CA ASN A 43 8.68 11.84 -17.51
C ASN A 43 7.83 11.54 -16.26
N ILE A 44 8.01 12.34 -15.21
CA ILE A 44 7.35 12.13 -13.91
C ILE A 44 5.82 12.08 -14.00
N PRO A 45 5.13 12.97 -14.76
CA PRO A 45 3.68 12.85 -14.96
C PRO A 45 3.24 11.52 -15.58
N ALA A 46 3.95 11.03 -16.60
CA ALA A 46 3.64 9.75 -17.23
C ALA A 46 3.86 8.57 -16.26
N LEU A 47 4.95 8.60 -15.49
CA LEU A 47 5.24 7.62 -14.45
C LEU A 47 4.17 7.59 -13.36
N GLN A 48 3.74 8.75 -12.87
CA GLN A 48 2.68 8.87 -11.87
C GLN A 48 1.33 8.38 -12.40
N ASN A 49 1.02 8.68 -13.66
CA ASN A 49 -0.19 8.17 -14.31
C ASN A 49 -0.16 6.64 -14.42
N ALA A 50 0.97 6.06 -14.84
CA ALA A 50 1.13 4.61 -14.93
C ALA A 50 0.94 3.92 -13.56
N LEU A 51 1.57 4.47 -12.51
CA LEU A 51 1.38 3.98 -11.14
C LEU A 51 -0.06 4.15 -10.65
N GLY A 52 -0.72 5.25 -10.99
CA GLY A 52 -2.13 5.49 -10.68
C GLY A 52 -3.05 4.46 -11.32
N ASN A 53 -2.82 4.15 -12.60
CA ASN A 53 -3.58 3.12 -13.32
C ASN A 53 -3.43 1.75 -12.68
N LEU A 54 -2.19 1.35 -12.35
CA LEU A 54 -1.94 0.11 -11.62
C LEU A 54 -2.61 0.12 -10.24
N SER A 55 -2.51 1.22 -9.49
CA SER A 55 -3.08 1.34 -8.15
C SER A 55 -4.61 1.24 -8.14
N MET A 56 -5.29 1.75 -9.17
CA MET A 56 -6.76 1.66 -9.26
C MET A 56 -7.26 0.22 -9.40
N HIS A 57 -6.45 -0.67 -9.99
CA HIS A 57 -6.85 -2.04 -10.28
C HIS A 57 -6.25 -3.05 -9.30
N ALA A 58 -5.03 -2.80 -8.82
CA ALA A 58 -4.25 -3.73 -8.01
C ALA A 58 -3.60 -3.09 -6.79
N GLY A 59 -4.06 -1.92 -6.35
CA GLY A 59 -3.63 -1.30 -5.08
C GLY A 59 -4.13 -2.07 -3.85
N ASP A 60 -5.33 -2.66 -3.96
CA ASP A 60 -5.93 -3.52 -2.94
C ASP A 60 -6.01 -4.98 -3.44
N TYR A 61 -6.10 -5.93 -2.50
CA TYR A 61 -6.29 -7.34 -2.80
C TYR A 61 -7.72 -7.79 -2.42
N PRO A 62 -8.40 -8.60 -3.26
CA PRO A 62 -7.94 -9.09 -4.56
C PRO A 62 -8.01 -8.01 -5.65
N PRO A 63 -7.06 -8.00 -6.61
CA PRO A 63 -7.08 -7.04 -7.70
C PRO A 63 -8.34 -7.19 -8.56
N GLN A 64 -8.80 -6.08 -9.14
CA GLN A 64 -10.01 -5.98 -9.95
C GLN A 64 -9.65 -5.50 -11.36
N PHE A 65 -9.98 -6.32 -12.36
CA PHE A 65 -9.74 -6.03 -13.77
C PHE A 65 -10.98 -6.38 -14.59
N ASP A 66 -11.20 -5.64 -15.69
CA ASP A 66 -12.29 -5.91 -16.63
C ASP A 66 -12.08 -7.27 -17.35
N SER A 67 -10.82 -7.65 -17.60
CA SER A 67 -10.48 -8.91 -18.25
C SER A 67 -9.14 -9.50 -17.77
N ASP A 68 -8.92 -10.79 -18.05
CA ASP A 68 -7.62 -11.44 -17.83
C ASP A 68 -6.52 -10.82 -18.71
N ALA A 69 -6.88 -10.32 -19.90
CA ALA A 69 -5.94 -9.63 -20.79
C ALA A 69 -5.45 -8.32 -20.16
N ASP A 70 -6.35 -7.56 -19.52
CA ASP A 70 -6.02 -6.35 -18.79
C ASP A 70 -5.12 -6.65 -17.59
N ARG A 71 -5.43 -7.71 -16.82
CA ARG A 71 -4.57 -8.17 -15.72
C ARG A 71 -3.17 -8.54 -16.23
N GLN A 72 -3.08 -9.26 -17.34
CA GLN A 72 -1.79 -9.65 -17.93
C GLN A 72 -1.02 -8.44 -18.46
N GLN A 73 -1.70 -7.46 -19.03
CA GLN A 73 -1.06 -6.21 -19.46
C GLN A 73 -0.53 -5.42 -18.27
N ALA A 74 -1.28 -5.31 -17.17
CA ALA A 74 -0.81 -4.68 -15.94
C ALA A 74 0.44 -5.37 -15.38
N ILE A 75 0.51 -6.70 -15.42
CA ILE A 75 1.72 -7.46 -15.03
C ILE A 75 2.90 -7.11 -15.95
N ASN A 76 2.68 -7.05 -17.26
CA ASN A 76 3.74 -6.71 -18.22
C ASN A 76 4.27 -5.27 -18.01
N ASP A 77 3.39 -4.35 -17.60
CA ASP A 77 3.73 -2.94 -17.37
C ASP A 77 4.55 -2.72 -16.08
N LEU A 78 4.59 -3.69 -15.16
CA LEU A 78 5.42 -3.58 -13.95
C LEU A 78 6.91 -3.40 -14.27
N ALA A 79 7.42 -4.13 -15.28
CA ALA A 79 8.85 -4.16 -15.60
C ALA A 79 9.42 -2.82 -16.09
N PRO A 80 8.85 -2.13 -17.10
CA PRO A 80 9.36 -0.83 -17.53
C PRO A 80 9.27 0.24 -16.43
N ILE A 81 8.22 0.22 -15.60
CA ILE A 81 8.10 1.15 -14.47
C ILE A 81 9.17 0.86 -13.42
N ALA A 82 9.41 -0.42 -13.09
CA ALA A 82 10.45 -0.81 -12.15
C ALA A 82 11.84 -0.35 -12.60
N ILE A 83 12.17 -0.52 -13.89
CA ILE A 83 13.46 -0.06 -14.44
C ILE A 83 13.65 1.44 -14.23
N VAL A 84 12.62 2.25 -14.51
CA VAL A 84 12.68 3.71 -14.33
C VAL A 84 12.86 4.06 -12.85
N LEU A 85 12.11 3.41 -11.97
CA LEU A 85 12.18 3.65 -10.53
C LEU A 85 13.53 3.22 -9.91
N ASP A 86 14.07 2.07 -10.33
CA ASP A 86 15.39 1.60 -9.91
C ASP A 86 16.47 2.63 -10.28
N ASN A 87 16.45 3.12 -11.53
CA ASN A 87 17.35 4.19 -11.98
C ASN A 87 17.16 5.49 -11.19
N MET A 88 15.91 5.87 -10.86
CA MET A 88 15.66 7.06 -10.05
C MET A 88 16.23 6.89 -8.64
N THR A 89 16.01 5.74 -8.00
CA THR A 89 16.50 5.46 -6.64
C THR A 89 18.02 5.42 -6.59
N GLU A 90 18.67 4.80 -7.58
CA GLU A 90 20.14 4.73 -7.69
C GLU A 90 20.75 6.12 -7.92
N ASN A 91 20.28 6.87 -8.91
CA ASN A 91 20.83 8.17 -9.25
C ASN A 91 20.57 9.25 -8.20
N SER A 92 19.57 9.05 -7.34
CA SER A 92 19.25 9.97 -6.25
C SER A 92 19.79 9.51 -4.89
N ALA A 93 20.55 8.41 -4.83
CA ALA A 93 21.02 7.84 -3.57
C ALA A 93 21.83 8.88 -2.76
N PRO A 94 21.59 8.99 -1.44
CA PRO A 94 22.36 9.90 -0.61
C PRO A 94 23.83 9.47 -0.58
N PRO A 95 24.78 10.42 -0.48
CA PRO A 95 26.17 10.07 -0.19
C PRO A 95 26.24 9.33 1.16
N ALA A 96 27.28 8.52 1.36
CA ALA A 96 27.44 7.76 2.60
C ALA A 96 27.37 8.67 3.84
N GLY A 97 26.44 8.38 4.76
CA GLY A 97 26.19 9.21 5.96
C GLY A 97 25.44 10.53 5.71
N GLY A 98 25.05 10.80 4.47
CA GLY A 98 24.28 11.98 4.07
C GLY A 98 22.78 11.84 4.26
N LYS A 99 22.07 12.97 4.17
CA LYS A 99 20.60 13.01 4.16
C LYS A 99 20.07 12.66 2.78
N ALA A 100 18.97 11.90 2.71
CA ALA A 100 18.26 11.68 1.46
C ALA A 100 17.63 12.98 0.93
N SER A 101 17.65 13.14 -0.38
CA SER A 101 16.89 14.18 -1.06
C SER A 101 15.40 13.81 -1.12
N GLU A 102 14.54 14.80 -1.34
CA GLU A 102 13.10 14.54 -1.58
C GLU A 102 12.87 13.65 -2.80
N ALA A 103 13.70 13.77 -3.83
CA ALA A 103 13.64 12.91 -5.01
C ALA A 103 13.92 11.43 -4.65
N HIS A 104 14.85 11.18 -3.73
CA HIS A 104 15.14 9.81 -3.26
C HIS A 104 14.02 9.23 -2.39
N LEU A 105 13.45 10.04 -1.51
CA LEU A 105 12.30 9.60 -0.71
C LEU A 105 11.10 9.29 -1.61
N ALA A 106 10.85 10.14 -2.61
CA ALA A 106 9.78 9.94 -3.58
C ALA A 106 10.01 8.68 -4.44
N SER A 107 11.24 8.43 -4.91
CA SER A 107 11.54 7.23 -5.68
C SER A 107 11.37 5.96 -4.85
N LEU A 108 11.87 5.92 -3.61
CA LEU A 108 11.66 4.79 -2.70
C LEU A 108 10.17 4.53 -2.42
N LEU A 109 9.36 5.57 -2.20
CA LEU A 109 7.93 5.42 -1.97
C LEU A 109 7.21 4.87 -3.21
N MET A 110 7.54 5.38 -4.40
CA MET A 110 6.98 4.85 -5.65
C MET A 110 7.41 3.39 -5.90
N SER A 111 8.67 3.05 -5.62
CA SER A 111 9.17 1.67 -5.72
C SER A 111 8.45 0.74 -4.75
N ALA A 112 8.24 1.17 -3.50
CA ALA A 112 7.50 0.39 -2.51
C ALA A 112 6.06 0.12 -2.95
N ARG A 113 5.37 1.14 -3.48
CA ARG A 113 3.99 1.03 -3.99
C ARG A 113 3.90 0.15 -5.23
N LEU A 114 4.79 0.31 -6.21
CA LEU A 114 4.84 -0.57 -7.38
C LEU A 114 5.06 -2.02 -6.96
N ALA A 115 5.98 -2.23 -6.02
CA ALA A 115 6.29 -3.56 -5.51
C ALA A 115 5.09 -4.17 -4.78
N TRP A 116 4.35 -3.38 -3.98
CA TRP A 116 3.11 -3.84 -3.36
C TRP A 116 2.04 -4.20 -4.42
N ILE A 117 1.84 -3.37 -5.44
CA ILE A 117 0.92 -3.69 -6.55
C ILE A 117 1.32 -5.02 -7.22
N GLY A 118 2.61 -5.22 -7.51
CA GLY A 118 3.06 -6.49 -8.07
C GLY A 118 2.86 -7.68 -7.13
N HIS A 119 2.96 -7.50 -5.81
CA HIS A 119 2.58 -8.53 -4.84
C HIS A 119 1.09 -8.88 -4.94
N ASN A 120 0.21 -7.87 -5.02
CA ASN A 120 -1.23 -8.08 -5.17
C ASN A 120 -1.58 -8.75 -6.52
N LEU A 121 -0.72 -8.62 -7.52
CA LEU A 121 -0.77 -9.32 -8.82
C LEU A 121 -0.12 -10.71 -8.80
N ASP A 122 0.17 -11.24 -7.62
CA ASP A 122 0.79 -12.56 -7.39
C ASP A 122 2.18 -12.70 -8.01
N GLN A 123 2.92 -11.60 -8.19
CA GLN A 123 4.28 -11.66 -8.75
C GLN A 123 5.30 -12.08 -7.67
N PRO A 124 6.06 -13.18 -7.88
CA PRO A 124 7.04 -13.64 -6.90
C PRO A 124 8.11 -12.59 -6.57
N GLY A 125 8.49 -12.48 -5.30
CA GLY A 125 9.55 -11.57 -4.85
C GLY A 125 9.12 -10.11 -4.68
N TYR A 126 7.95 -9.72 -5.17
CA TYR A 126 7.48 -8.33 -5.11
C TYR A 126 7.11 -7.89 -3.69
N GLY A 127 6.64 -8.80 -2.83
CA GLY A 127 6.42 -8.50 -1.41
C GLY A 127 7.72 -8.14 -0.69
N GLU A 128 8.77 -8.93 -0.91
CA GLU A 128 10.09 -8.69 -0.35
C GLU A 128 10.70 -7.36 -0.84
N LYS A 129 10.50 -7.04 -2.13
CA LYS A 129 10.92 -5.74 -2.69
C LYS A 129 10.19 -4.57 -2.04
N ALA A 130 8.88 -4.67 -1.85
CA ALA A 130 8.07 -3.62 -1.22
C ALA A 130 8.54 -3.36 0.21
N GLU A 131 8.75 -4.44 0.97
CA GLU A 131 9.26 -4.34 2.33
C GLU A 131 10.64 -3.69 2.39
N ALA A 132 11.57 -4.09 1.52
CA ALA A 132 12.90 -3.51 1.46
C ALA A 132 12.85 -2.00 1.18
N ALA A 133 12.04 -1.59 0.21
CA ALA A 133 11.84 -0.18 -0.14
C ALA A 133 11.21 0.63 1.02
N TYR A 134 10.17 0.12 1.69
CA TYR A 134 9.60 0.80 2.87
C TYR A 134 10.60 0.90 4.03
N ARG A 135 11.39 -0.15 4.29
CA ARG A 135 12.42 -0.12 5.34
C ARG A 135 13.49 0.92 5.04
N GLN A 136 13.97 1.01 3.79
CA GLN A 136 14.90 2.05 3.37
C GLN A 136 14.26 3.45 3.47
N LEU A 137 13.00 3.60 3.03
CA LEU A 137 12.28 4.86 3.13
C LEU A 137 12.19 5.35 4.59
N LEU A 138 11.84 4.47 5.52
CA LEU A 138 11.75 4.80 6.95
C LEU A 138 13.09 5.16 7.59
N GLN A 139 14.23 4.69 7.06
CA GLN A 139 15.56 5.08 7.54
C GLN A 139 15.85 6.56 7.26
N TYR A 140 15.36 7.07 6.12
CA TYR A 140 15.63 8.43 5.68
C TYR A 140 14.48 9.42 5.92
N THR A 141 13.27 8.92 6.22
CA THR A 141 12.08 9.74 6.41
C THR A 141 12.22 10.69 7.61
N PRO A 142 12.02 12.01 7.43
CA PRO A 142 11.99 12.97 8.53
C PRO A 142 10.88 12.69 9.54
N ALA A 143 11.12 13.03 10.80
CA ALA A 143 10.23 12.70 11.92
C ALA A 143 8.76 13.15 11.72
N ASN A 144 8.55 14.31 11.09
CA ASN A 144 7.21 14.87 10.84
C ASN A 144 6.39 14.11 9.79
N ARG A 145 7.02 13.26 8.96
CA ARG A 145 6.34 12.41 7.95
C ARG A 145 6.34 10.94 8.33
N LYS A 146 7.06 10.57 9.39
CA LYS A 146 7.30 9.17 9.76
C LYS A 146 6.00 8.44 10.08
N ALA A 147 5.04 9.10 10.73
CA ALA A 147 3.75 8.50 11.06
C ALA A 147 2.98 8.04 9.80
N ASP A 148 3.00 8.84 8.73
CA ASP A 148 2.30 8.51 7.48
C ASP A 148 2.96 7.33 6.76
N ILE A 149 4.30 7.29 6.72
CA ILE A 149 5.03 6.15 6.13
C ILE A 149 4.85 4.88 6.97
N GLN A 150 4.80 4.99 8.30
CA GLN A 150 4.53 3.86 9.19
C GLN A 150 3.12 3.31 9.01
N ASP A 151 2.13 4.17 8.76
CA ASP A 151 0.78 3.72 8.44
C ASP A 151 0.77 2.88 7.16
N GLU A 152 1.32 3.43 6.08
CA GLU A 152 1.31 2.77 4.78
C GLU A 152 2.10 1.45 4.80
N PHE A 153 3.29 1.45 5.43
CA PHE A 153 4.07 0.23 5.61
C PHE A 153 3.34 -0.79 6.48
N GLY A 154 2.66 -0.35 7.54
CA GLY A 154 1.85 -1.21 8.39
C GLY A 154 0.69 -1.87 7.65
N ARG A 155 0.02 -1.15 6.75
CA ARG A 155 -1.04 -1.69 5.87
C ARG A 155 -0.48 -2.73 4.89
N PHE A 156 0.68 -2.45 4.29
CA PHE A 156 1.40 -3.43 3.47
C PHE A 156 1.77 -4.69 4.27
N LEU A 157 2.32 -4.54 5.48
CA LEU A 157 2.67 -5.68 6.33
C LEU A 157 1.44 -6.53 6.69
N ALA A 158 0.29 -5.88 6.92
CA ALA A 158 -0.96 -6.58 7.17
C ALA A 158 -1.42 -7.39 5.94
N SER A 159 -1.33 -6.81 4.73
CA SER A 159 -1.74 -7.48 3.49
C SER A 159 -0.89 -8.71 3.16
N VAL A 160 0.41 -8.67 3.48
CA VAL A 160 1.33 -9.81 3.27
C VAL A 160 1.35 -10.82 4.44
N GLY A 161 0.41 -10.71 5.38
CA GLY A 161 0.25 -11.65 6.50
C GLY A 161 1.26 -11.49 7.64
N LYS A 162 1.98 -10.37 7.70
CA LYS A 162 2.91 -10.00 8.80
C LYS A 162 2.20 -9.17 9.88
N ALA A 163 1.11 -9.73 10.42
CA ALA A 163 0.22 -9.02 11.34
C ALA A 163 0.95 -8.45 12.58
N GLY A 164 1.97 -9.14 13.10
CA GLY A 164 2.81 -8.68 14.22
C GLY A 164 3.44 -7.32 13.95
N GLU A 165 4.27 -7.25 12.91
CA GLU A 165 4.97 -6.04 12.49
C GLU A 165 4.00 -4.95 12.01
N ALA A 166 2.87 -5.34 11.42
CA ALA A 166 1.81 -4.41 11.04
C ALA A 166 1.27 -3.65 12.25
N VAL A 167 0.91 -4.36 13.33
CA VAL A 167 0.42 -3.73 14.57
C VAL A 167 1.47 -2.79 15.17
N GLU A 168 2.76 -3.14 15.13
CA GLU A 168 3.83 -2.26 15.63
C GLU A 168 3.89 -0.94 14.86
N ASN A 169 3.91 -1.00 13.53
CA ASN A 169 3.98 0.18 12.67
C ASN A 169 2.71 1.03 12.76
N LEU A 170 1.53 0.42 12.64
CA LEU A 170 0.23 1.11 12.71
C LEU A 170 0.01 1.76 14.08
N ARG A 171 0.44 1.11 15.16
CA ARG A 171 0.36 1.69 16.50
C ARG A 171 1.32 2.86 16.67
N ALA A 172 2.52 2.79 16.10
CA ALA A 172 3.45 3.91 16.10
C ALA A 172 2.88 5.10 15.31
N ALA A 173 2.32 4.85 14.12
CA ALA A 173 1.62 5.87 13.32
C ALA A 173 0.48 6.54 14.09
N TYR A 174 -0.41 5.74 14.68
CA TYR A 174 -1.54 6.22 15.48
C TYR A 174 -1.11 7.09 16.66
N LYS A 175 -0.11 6.64 17.42
CA LYS A 175 0.41 7.39 18.58
C LYS A 175 1.11 8.68 18.19
N ASN A 176 1.76 8.71 17.03
CA ASN A 176 2.54 9.85 16.55
C ASN A 176 1.75 10.83 15.67
N GLY A 177 0.41 10.77 15.72
CA GLY A 177 -0.47 11.81 15.15
C GLY A 177 -1.29 11.37 13.94
N ASN A 178 -0.96 10.25 13.28
CA ASN A 178 -1.79 9.74 12.19
C ASN A 178 -2.98 8.96 12.77
N ARG A 179 -4.03 9.68 13.19
CA ARG A 179 -5.22 9.07 13.79
C ARG A 179 -6.03 8.20 12.83
N MET A 180 -5.87 8.41 11.51
CA MET A 180 -6.52 7.58 10.49
C MET A 180 -6.01 6.13 10.52
N SER A 181 -4.84 5.86 11.11
CA SER A 181 -4.33 4.51 11.34
C SER A 181 -5.19 3.66 12.28
N ALA A 182 -6.22 4.22 12.92
CA ALA A 182 -7.08 3.50 13.87
C ALA A 182 -7.76 2.28 13.24
N ILE A 183 -8.35 2.43 12.05
CA ILE A 183 -9.05 1.35 11.35
C ILE A 183 -8.07 0.22 10.97
N PRO A 184 -6.97 0.47 10.22
CA PRO A 184 -6.04 -0.60 9.88
C PRO A 184 -5.39 -1.22 11.13
N LEU A 185 -5.09 -0.44 12.17
CA LEU A 185 -4.59 -0.96 13.45
C LEU A 185 -5.59 -1.93 14.09
N ALA A 186 -6.86 -1.56 14.16
CA ALA A 186 -7.91 -2.38 14.72
C ALA A 186 -8.07 -3.70 13.95
N MET A 187 -8.07 -3.65 12.61
CA MET A 187 -8.14 -4.84 11.77
C MET A 187 -6.91 -5.75 11.95
N ALA A 188 -5.70 -5.18 12.02
CA ALA A 188 -4.49 -5.96 12.28
C ALA A 188 -4.47 -6.58 13.69
N LEU A 189 -5.03 -5.90 14.69
CA LEU A 189 -5.22 -6.43 16.05
C LEU A 189 -6.23 -7.57 16.05
N LEU A 190 -7.34 -7.40 15.34
CA LEU A 190 -8.36 -8.43 15.21
C LEU A 190 -7.77 -9.68 14.55
N ALA A 191 -6.97 -9.55 13.48
CA ALA A 191 -6.28 -10.67 12.84
C ALA A 191 -5.31 -11.43 13.79
N GLN A 192 -4.91 -10.83 14.90
CA GLN A 192 -4.13 -11.48 15.98
C GLN A 192 -4.99 -11.99 17.14
N ASP A 193 -6.32 -12.06 16.97
CA ASP A 193 -7.30 -12.39 18.01
C ASP A 193 -7.28 -11.41 19.22
N LYS A 194 -6.76 -10.19 19.02
CA LYS A 194 -6.72 -9.12 20.05
C LYS A 194 -7.96 -8.24 19.96
N ARG A 195 -9.15 -8.86 20.03
CA ARG A 195 -10.44 -8.17 19.86
C ARG A 195 -10.63 -7.00 20.85
N ASP A 196 -10.28 -7.19 22.13
CA ASP A 196 -10.44 -6.14 23.14
C ASP A 196 -9.58 -4.90 22.84
N GLU A 197 -8.35 -5.10 22.37
CA GLU A 197 -7.49 -3.99 21.95
C GLU A 197 -8.02 -3.30 20.70
N SER A 198 -8.52 -4.06 19.72
CA SER A 198 -9.16 -3.54 18.52
C SER A 198 -10.35 -2.64 18.84
N VAL A 199 -11.28 -3.12 19.69
CA VAL A 199 -12.44 -2.35 20.15
C VAL A 199 -12.01 -1.09 20.89
N LYS A 200 -10.98 -1.17 21.74
CA LYS A 200 -10.46 -0.01 22.47
C LYS A 200 -9.95 1.08 21.52
N VAL A 201 -9.18 0.72 20.50
CA VAL A 201 -8.65 1.67 19.51
C VAL A 201 -9.79 2.35 18.75
N LEU A 202 -10.76 1.59 18.23
CA LEU A 202 -11.88 2.16 17.49
C LEU A 202 -12.79 3.02 18.36
N LYS A 203 -13.04 2.65 19.62
CA LYS A 203 -13.80 3.49 20.56
C LYS A 203 -13.13 4.84 20.83
N GLU A 204 -11.80 4.86 20.94
CA GLU A 204 -11.06 6.12 21.08
C GLU A 204 -11.21 6.98 19.83
N TYR A 205 -11.04 6.37 18.65
CA TYR A 205 -11.12 7.05 17.36
C TYR A 205 -12.54 7.59 17.07
N THR A 206 -13.60 6.81 17.27
CA THR A 206 -14.98 7.22 16.98
C THR A 206 -15.50 8.28 17.94
N ARG A 207 -15.01 8.32 19.20
CA ARG A 207 -15.29 9.43 20.11
C ARG A 207 -14.72 10.76 19.62
N ALA A 208 -13.53 10.72 19.04
CA ALA A 208 -12.89 11.90 18.45
C ALA A 208 -13.48 12.26 17.08
N ASN A 209 -14.01 11.28 16.35
CA ASN A 209 -14.54 11.41 14.99
C ASN A 209 -15.98 10.88 14.91
N PRO A 210 -16.97 11.54 15.54
CA PRO A 210 -18.35 11.04 15.60
C PRO A 210 -19.07 11.05 14.25
N ASN A 211 -18.49 11.67 13.22
CA ASN A 211 -19.06 11.76 11.86
C ASN A 211 -18.38 10.81 10.86
N ASP A 212 -17.56 9.86 11.33
CA ASP A 212 -16.97 8.81 10.50
C ASP A 212 -17.86 7.55 10.53
N PRO A 213 -18.79 7.37 9.57
CA PRO A 213 -19.71 6.24 9.58
C PRO A 213 -19.00 4.89 9.38
N GLN A 214 -17.88 4.88 8.63
CA GLN A 214 -17.12 3.65 8.38
C GLN A 214 -16.53 3.12 9.68
N ALA A 215 -15.92 3.98 10.49
CA ALA A 215 -15.36 3.56 11.76
C ALA A 215 -16.44 3.07 12.76
N GLN A 216 -17.63 3.66 12.72
CA GLN A 216 -18.77 3.22 13.55
C GLN A 216 -19.29 1.85 13.12
N GLU A 217 -19.42 1.62 11.81
CA GLU A 217 -19.84 0.34 11.25
C GLU A 217 -18.84 -0.77 11.62
N ILE A 218 -17.54 -0.54 11.43
CA ILE A 218 -16.49 -1.51 11.76
C ILE A 218 -16.51 -1.80 13.27
N LEU A 219 -16.64 -0.79 14.12
CA LEU A 219 -16.74 -0.98 15.57
C LEU A 219 -17.94 -1.87 15.92
N GLY A 220 -19.13 -1.56 15.39
CA GLY A 220 -20.34 -2.34 15.62
C GLY A 220 -20.23 -3.79 15.13
N ALA A 221 -19.62 -4.00 13.96
CA ALA A 221 -19.40 -5.34 13.40
C ALA A 221 -18.43 -6.19 14.26
N ILE A 222 -17.41 -5.56 14.84
CA ILE A 222 -16.46 -6.25 15.75
C ILE A 222 -17.13 -6.57 17.09
N GLU A 223 -17.88 -5.64 17.66
CA GLU A 223 -18.56 -5.81 18.95
C GLU A 223 -19.69 -6.84 18.89
N SER A 224 -20.42 -6.90 17.77
CA SER A 224 -21.48 -7.88 17.55
C SER A 224 -20.98 -9.26 17.12
N GLY A 225 -19.67 -9.42 16.86
CA GLY A 225 -19.08 -10.67 16.41
C GLY A 225 -19.37 -11.04 14.94
N GLN A 226 -19.83 -10.07 14.14
CA GLN A 226 -20.01 -10.23 12.68
C GLN A 226 -18.68 -10.39 11.95
N ILE A 227 -17.60 -9.82 12.49
CA ILE A 227 -16.23 -10.09 12.03
C ILE A 227 -15.63 -11.19 12.88
N GLN A 228 -15.36 -12.33 12.25
CA GLN A 228 -14.71 -13.47 12.88
C GLN A 228 -13.34 -13.72 12.27
N VAL A 229 -12.37 -14.02 13.13
CA VAL A 229 -11.02 -14.42 12.77
C VAL A 229 -11.05 -15.94 12.65
N GLN A 230 -10.86 -16.46 11.44
CA GLN A 230 -10.72 -17.90 11.26
C GLN A 230 -9.24 -18.27 11.28
N ASN A 231 -8.92 -19.26 12.12
CA ASN A 231 -7.62 -19.91 12.12
C ASN A 231 -7.63 -20.99 11.02
N MET A 232 -6.80 -20.84 10.00
CA MET A 232 -6.48 -21.93 9.08
C MET A 232 -5.33 -22.78 9.61
#